data_AF-A0A538E7I4-F1
#
_entry.id   AF-A0A538E7I4-F1
#
_cell.length_a   1.000
_cell.length_b   1.000
_cell.length_c   1.000
_cell.angle_alpha   90.00
_cell.angle_beta   90.00
_cell.angle_gamma   90.00
#
_symmetry.space_group_name_H-M   'P 1'
#
loop_
_entity.id
_entity.type
_entity.pdbx_description
1 polymer ?
#
loop_
_entity_poly.entity_id
_entity_poly.type
_entity_poly.pdbx_seq_one_letter_code
_entity_poly.pdbx_strand_id
1 'polypeptide(L)'
;MILGGTLVVAVAAAAQGRLDPGFGNGGVVVTATAPAAGADFQNGLAIQRDGRILVGGSSDMGAAGGHQWRISRYTHTGELDSSFGTGGTVTTSMSSADGIDEHVWTLTLDREGKIVAAGDAVTTTGGFDVALARFNPDEA
;
A
#
# COMPACT_ATOMS: atom_id res chain seq x y z
N MET A 1 44.04 -4.13 -39.62
CA MET A 1 42.59 -4.21 -39.93
C MET A 1 42.23 -5.66 -39.68
N ILE A 2 41.63 -6.05 -38.55
CA ILE A 2 40.27 -5.77 -38.10
C ILE A 2 40.27 -5.16 -36.68
N LEU A 3 39.28 -4.29 -36.45
CA LEU A 3 39.03 -3.48 -35.27
C LEU A 3 38.58 -4.29 -34.03
N GLY A 4 38.68 -3.65 -32.86
CA GLY A 4 38.16 -4.16 -31.59
C GLY A 4 36.63 -4.28 -31.52
N GLY A 5 36.15 -4.85 -30.42
CA GLY A 5 34.73 -4.97 -30.15
C GLY A 5 34.46 -5.67 -28.82
N THR A 6 34.41 -4.87 -27.77
CA THR A 6 33.48 -4.94 -26.64
C THR A 6 33.04 -6.33 -26.14
N LEU A 7 33.53 -6.71 -24.95
CA LEU A 7 32.86 -7.69 -24.11
C LEU A 7 31.46 -7.14 -23.78
N VAL A 8 30.42 -7.82 -24.26
CA VAL A 8 29.04 -7.51 -23.88
C VAL A 8 28.85 -7.83 -22.41
N VAL A 9 28.57 -6.80 -21.61
CA VAL A 9 28.07 -6.95 -20.24
C VAL A 9 26.54 -7.02 -20.28
N ALA A 10 26.03 -7.93 -19.45
CA ALA A 10 24.69 -8.04 -18.88
C ALA A 10 23.56 -8.57 -19.77
N VAL A 11 23.00 -9.70 -19.34
CA VAL A 11 21.70 -9.68 -18.68
C VAL A 11 21.82 -10.56 -17.44
N ALA A 12 21.82 -9.99 -16.24
CA ALA A 12 21.38 -10.74 -15.08
C ALA A 12 19.89 -10.96 -15.30
N ALA A 13 19.54 -12.03 -16.01
CA ALA A 13 18.16 -12.50 -16.00
C ALA A 13 17.83 -12.71 -14.53
N ALA A 14 16.81 -12.03 -14.02
CA ALA A 14 16.20 -12.44 -12.77
C ALA A 14 15.88 -13.93 -12.94
N ALA A 15 16.67 -14.81 -12.32
CA ALA A 15 16.43 -16.24 -12.44
C ALA A 15 15.00 -16.47 -11.93
N GLN A 16 14.20 -17.24 -12.66
CA GLN A 16 12.78 -17.39 -12.40
C GLN A 16 12.54 -17.68 -10.90
N GLY A 17 11.78 -16.80 -10.23
CA GLY A 17 11.48 -16.90 -8.80
C GLY A 17 12.47 -16.23 -7.84
N ARG A 18 13.51 -15.52 -8.30
CA ARG A 18 14.34 -14.66 -7.45
C ARG A 18 13.67 -13.30 -7.20
N LEU A 19 13.94 -12.73 -6.02
CA LEU A 19 13.62 -11.34 -5.71
C LEU A 19 14.26 -10.38 -6.72
N ASP A 20 13.52 -9.34 -7.12
CA ASP A 20 14.01 -8.29 -8.02
C ASP A 20 14.91 -7.31 -7.24
N PRO A 21 16.23 -7.29 -7.47
CA PRO A 21 17.13 -6.41 -6.73
C PRO A 21 16.89 -4.90 -6.99
N GLY A 22 16.13 -4.53 -8.02
CA GLY A 22 15.74 -3.15 -8.29
C GLY A 22 14.60 -2.62 -7.41
N PHE A 23 13.97 -3.50 -6.63
CA PHE A 23 12.84 -3.16 -5.76
C PHE A 23 13.29 -3.06 -4.29
N GLY A 24 13.25 -1.86 -3.72
CA GLY A 24 13.63 -1.61 -2.34
C GLY A 24 15.04 -2.11 -1.99
N ASN A 25 15.17 -2.78 -0.85
CA ASN A 25 16.42 -3.36 -0.40
C ASN A 25 16.54 -4.82 -0.85
N GLY A 26 17.14 -5.04 -2.02
CA GLY A 26 17.39 -6.40 -2.54
C GLY A 26 16.12 -7.17 -2.89
N GLY A 27 15.07 -6.46 -3.30
CA GLY A 27 13.76 -7.00 -3.65
C GLY A 27 12.75 -7.03 -2.52
N VAL A 28 13.04 -6.35 -1.41
CA VAL A 28 12.17 -6.28 -0.24
C VAL A 28 11.98 -4.84 0.20
N VAL A 29 10.74 -4.49 0.53
CA VAL A 29 10.39 -3.22 1.16
C VAL A 29 9.82 -3.54 2.54
N VAL A 30 10.38 -2.90 3.56
CA VAL A 30 9.84 -2.90 4.92
C VAL A 30 9.72 -1.45 5.33
N THR A 31 8.51 -1.01 5.60
CA THR A 31 8.23 0.39 5.96
C THR A 31 7.28 0.38 7.14
N ALA A 32 7.64 1.08 8.21
CA ALA A 32 6.71 1.38 9.28
C ALA A 32 5.82 2.54 8.81
N THR A 33 4.54 2.28 8.62
CA THR A 33 3.57 3.29 8.21
C THR A 33 2.64 3.69 9.34
N ALA A 34 2.49 2.86 10.38
CA ALA A 34 1.77 3.20 11.61
C ALA A 34 2.29 4.53 12.23
N PRO A 35 1.39 5.39 12.75
CA PRO A 35 1.77 6.67 13.34
C PRO A 35 2.45 6.54 14.72
N ALA A 36 2.42 5.35 15.32
CA ALA A 36 3.08 5.02 16.59
C ALA A 36 3.87 3.71 16.48
N ALA A 37 4.44 3.21 17.59
CA ALA A 37 5.08 1.89 17.67
C ALA A 37 4.10 0.71 17.55
N GLY A 38 2.99 0.92 16.83
CA GLY A 38 1.94 -0.05 16.58
C GLY A 38 2.21 -0.90 15.34
N ALA A 39 1.38 -1.90 15.13
CA ALA A 39 1.48 -2.81 14.00
C ALA A 39 0.66 -2.35 12.79
N ASP A 40 1.19 -2.62 11.59
CA ASP A 40 0.48 -2.50 10.33
C ASP A 40 0.02 -3.89 9.88
N PHE A 41 -1.27 -4.04 9.55
CA PHE A 41 -1.87 -5.28 9.04
C PHE A 41 -2.36 -5.06 7.62
N GLN A 42 -1.61 -5.53 6.62
CA GLN A 42 -1.90 -5.28 5.21
C GLN A 42 -2.50 -6.52 4.54
N ASN A 43 -3.65 -6.38 3.88
CA ASN A 43 -4.43 -7.50 3.33
C ASN A 43 -4.67 -7.40 1.81
N GLY A 44 -4.76 -6.18 1.27
CA GLY A 44 -5.08 -5.93 -0.14
C GLY A 44 -3.96 -5.19 -0.86
N LEU A 45 -3.82 -5.42 -2.17
CA LEU A 45 -2.93 -4.65 -3.02
C LEU A 45 -3.55 -4.37 -4.39
N ALA A 46 -3.17 -3.26 -5.01
CA ALA A 46 -3.50 -2.94 -6.39
C ALA A 46 -2.33 -2.19 -7.06
N ILE A 47 -2.24 -2.25 -8.39
CA ILE A 47 -1.16 -1.59 -9.15
C ILE A 47 -1.80 -0.56 -10.09
N GLN A 48 -1.38 0.70 -9.97
CA GLN A 48 -1.79 1.80 -10.83
C GLN A 48 -1.15 1.71 -12.23
N ARG A 49 -1.73 2.40 -13.22
CA ARG A 49 -1.26 2.34 -14.62
C ARG A 49 0.18 2.82 -14.82
N ASP A 50 0.65 3.68 -13.93
CA ASP A 50 2.01 4.23 -13.91
C ASP A 50 3.01 3.33 -13.16
N GLY A 51 2.58 2.16 -12.68
CA GLY A 51 3.40 1.21 -11.95
C GLY A 51 3.53 1.47 -10.46
N ARG A 52 2.84 2.49 -9.91
CA ARG A 52 2.75 2.66 -8.46
C ARG A 52 1.92 1.54 -7.83
N ILE A 53 2.29 1.15 -6.62
CA ILE A 53 1.71 0.01 -5.91
C ILE A 53 0.96 0.55 -4.70
N LEU A 54 -0.32 0.20 -4.59
CA LEU A 54 -1.14 0.49 -3.43
C LEU A 54 -1.20 -0.77 -2.56
N VAL A 55 -1.02 -0.58 -1.26
CA VAL A 55 -1.14 -1.63 -0.25
C VAL A 55 -2.15 -1.13 0.78
N GLY A 56 -3.15 -1.94 1.10
CA GLY A 56 -4.25 -1.56 1.97
C GLY A 56 -4.51 -2.58 3.06
N GLY A 57 -4.94 -2.07 4.20
CA GLY A 57 -5.18 -2.86 5.39
C GLY A 57 -5.60 -1.98 6.52
N SER A 58 -5.04 -2.22 7.70
CA SER A 58 -5.24 -1.40 8.87
C SER A 58 -3.94 -1.09 9.59
N SER A 59 -3.96 -0.01 10.35
CA SER A 59 -2.83 0.42 11.18
C SER A 59 -3.29 0.74 12.58
N ASP A 60 -2.50 0.31 13.55
CA ASP A 60 -2.66 0.64 14.96
C ASP A 60 -2.43 2.14 15.18
N MET A 61 -3.43 2.80 15.78
CA MET A 61 -3.41 4.24 16.05
C MET A 61 -2.76 4.60 17.39
N GLY A 62 -2.14 3.63 18.06
CA GLY A 62 -1.36 3.81 19.27
C GLY A 62 -2.21 4.27 20.46
N ALA A 63 -1.80 5.35 21.13
CA ALA A 63 -2.50 5.86 22.30
C ALA A 63 -3.93 6.34 22.02
N ALA A 64 -4.27 6.61 20.75
CA ALA A 64 -5.64 6.91 20.34
C ALA A 64 -6.55 5.66 20.34
N GLY A 65 -5.96 4.45 20.34
CA GLY A 65 -6.66 3.17 20.35
C GLY A 65 -7.21 2.74 18.99
N GLY A 66 -7.35 1.43 18.80
CA GLY A 66 -7.99 0.81 17.63
C GLY A 66 -7.11 0.72 16.38
N HIS A 67 -7.64 0.05 15.37
CA HIS A 67 -7.04 -0.04 14.03
C HIS A 67 -7.91 0.72 13.05
N GLN A 68 -7.32 1.62 12.27
CA GLN A 68 -8.02 2.36 11.23
C GLN A 68 -7.62 1.86 9.85
N TRP A 69 -8.51 2.03 8.86
CA TRP A 69 -8.17 1.74 7.47
C TRP A 69 -6.98 2.56 7.05
N ARG A 70 -5.99 1.88 6.46
CA ARG A 70 -4.82 2.53 5.89
C ARG A 70 -4.55 2.03 4.48
N ILE A 71 -4.20 2.98 3.62
CA ILE A 71 -3.68 2.71 2.28
C ILE A 71 -2.33 3.40 2.19
N SER A 72 -1.30 2.65 1.84
CA SER A 72 0.06 3.14 1.58
C SER A 72 0.36 3.00 0.10
N ARG A 73 1.07 3.98 -0.48
CA ARG A 73 1.49 3.95 -1.88
C ARG A 73 2.99 3.88 -2.01
N TYR A 74 3.46 2.99 -2.88
CA TYR A 74 4.86 2.82 -3.22
C TYR A 74 5.10 3.10 -4.69
N THR A 75 6.29 3.59 -5.02
CA THR A 75 6.77 3.70 -6.39
C THR A 75 7.00 2.31 -6.99
N HIS A 76 7.21 2.24 -8.31
CA HIS A 76 7.57 0.99 -8.99
C HIS A 76 8.93 0.41 -8.51
N THR A 77 9.77 1.20 -7.85
CA THR A 77 11.03 0.77 -7.22
C THR A 77 10.88 0.47 -5.73
N GLY A 78 9.67 0.54 -5.17
CA GLY A 78 9.40 0.17 -3.78
C GLY A 78 9.66 1.25 -2.75
N GLU A 79 9.96 2.49 -3.17
CA GLU A 79 10.03 3.62 -2.24
C GLU A 79 8.62 4.08 -1.85
N LEU A 80 8.41 4.51 -0.61
CA LEU A 80 7.13 5.09 -0.20
C LEU A 80 6.90 6.41 -0.96
N ASP A 81 5.79 6.50 -1.68
CA ASP A 81 5.48 7.63 -2.54
C ASP A 81 4.87 8.77 -1.72
N SER A 82 5.70 9.70 -1.27
CA SER A 82 5.30 10.84 -0.42
C SER A 82 4.28 11.79 -1.05
N SER A 83 4.00 11.68 -2.35
CA SER A 83 2.95 12.46 -3.03
C SER A 83 1.54 11.93 -2.76
N PHE A 84 1.40 10.76 -2.12
CA PHE A 84 0.10 10.18 -1.78
C PHE A 84 -0.33 10.54 -0.37
N GLY A 85 -1.46 11.22 -0.22
CA GLY A 85 -2.01 11.60 1.07
C GLY A 85 -0.97 12.30 1.95
N THR A 86 -0.85 11.88 3.21
CA THR A 86 0.17 12.38 4.13
C THR A 86 1.32 11.39 4.23
N GLY A 87 2.50 11.80 3.75
CA GLY A 87 3.73 11.02 3.86
C GLY A 87 3.68 9.68 3.14
N GLY A 88 2.85 9.56 2.09
CA GLY A 88 2.68 8.34 1.31
C GLY A 88 1.57 7.42 1.78
N THR A 89 0.69 7.93 2.65
CA THR A 89 -0.40 7.15 3.24
C THR A 89 -1.68 7.95 3.37
N VAL A 90 -2.81 7.25 3.27
CA VAL A 90 -4.14 7.74 3.63
C VAL A 90 -4.65 6.88 4.76
N THR A 91 -5.12 7.52 5.83
CA THR A 91 -5.77 6.86 6.97
C THR A 91 -7.21 7.36 7.03
N THR A 92 -8.17 6.46 7.20
CA THR A 92 -9.59 6.81 7.25
C THR A 92 -10.27 5.96 8.33
N SER A 93 -11.00 6.61 9.22
CA SER A 93 -11.90 5.92 10.14
C SER A 93 -13.21 5.66 9.40
N MET A 94 -13.62 4.41 9.31
CA MET A 94 -14.92 4.04 8.70
C MET A 94 -16.04 3.94 9.74
N SER A 95 -15.70 3.88 11.01
CA SER A 95 -16.62 3.80 12.14
C SER A 95 -17.10 5.16 12.63
N SER A 96 -18.26 5.11 13.26
CA SER A 96 -18.83 6.21 14.05
C SER A 96 -18.50 6.10 15.55
N ALA A 97 -17.67 5.14 15.94
CA ALA A 97 -17.28 4.87 17.33
C ALA A 97 -15.76 4.85 17.43
N ASP A 98 -15.20 5.58 18.38
CA ASP A 98 -13.75 5.70 18.53
C ASP A 98 -13.12 4.40 19.05
N GLY A 99 -11.91 4.09 18.59
CA GLY A 99 -11.01 3.11 19.23
C GLY A 99 -11.30 1.63 18.96
N ILE A 100 -11.95 1.29 17.84
CA ILE A 100 -12.25 -0.10 17.44
C ILE A 100 -11.42 -0.57 16.25
N ASP A 101 -11.38 -1.90 16.06
CA ASP A 101 -10.66 -2.54 14.98
C ASP A 101 -11.47 -2.41 13.68
N GLU A 102 -10.83 -1.88 12.63
CA GLU A 102 -11.38 -1.80 11.28
C GLU A 102 -10.35 -2.36 10.31
N HIS A 103 -10.79 -3.08 9.28
CA HIS A 103 -9.90 -3.66 8.29
C HIS A 103 -10.33 -3.41 6.85
N VAL A 104 -9.38 -2.97 6.01
CA VAL A 104 -9.47 -3.18 4.56
C VAL A 104 -9.08 -4.62 4.28
N TRP A 105 -9.94 -5.37 3.59
CA TRP A 105 -9.63 -6.73 3.14
C TRP A 105 -9.16 -6.78 1.69
N THR A 106 -9.61 -5.82 0.87
CA THR A 106 -9.28 -5.80 -0.55
C THR A 106 -9.20 -4.38 -1.09
N LEU A 107 -8.35 -4.23 -2.11
CA LEU A 107 -8.24 -3.04 -2.93
C LEU A 107 -8.39 -3.42 -4.40
N THR A 108 -9.06 -2.58 -5.18
CA THR A 108 -9.01 -2.62 -6.64
C THR A 108 -8.98 -1.20 -7.20
N LEU A 109 -8.68 -1.08 -8.49
CA LEU A 109 -8.85 0.17 -9.22
C LEU A 109 -10.10 0.11 -10.09
N ASP A 110 -10.83 1.22 -10.17
CA ASP A 110 -11.89 1.38 -11.18
C ASP A 110 -11.31 1.83 -12.54
N ARG A 111 -12.18 2.05 -13.54
CA ARG A 111 -11.76 2.43 -14.90
C ARG A 111 -11.09 3.79 -14.98
N GLU A 112 -11.38 4.67 -14.03
CA GLU A 112 -10.81 6.01 -13.92
C GLU A 112 -9.50 6.00 -13.11
N GLY A 113 -9.14 4.85 -12.53
CA GLY A 113 -7.97 4.70 -11.67
C GLY A 113 -8.24 5.05 -10.21
N LYS A 114 -9.50 5.28 -9.82
CA LYS A 114 -9.86 5.49 -8.41
C LYS A 114 -9.69 4.20 -7.63
N ILE A 115 -9.31 4.35 -6.37
CA ILE A 115 -9.04 3.22 -5.48
C ILE A 115 -10.35 2.83 -4.84
N VAL A 116 -10.79 1.59 -5.05
CA VAL A 116 -11.99 1.02 -4.41
C VAL A 116 -11.53 0.05 -3.34
N ALA A 117 -11.88 0.33 -2.09
CA ALA A 117 -11.52 -0.47 -0.93
C ALA A 117 -12.78 -1.05 -0.29
N ALA A 118 -12.73 -2.33 0.07
CA ALA A 118 -13.80 -2.99 0.80
C ALA A 118 -13.25 -3.70 2.03
N GLY A 119 -14.04 -3.71 3.09
CA GLY A 119 -13.59 -4.10 4.40
C GLY A 119 -14.73 -4.13 5.41
N ASP A 120 -14.37 -4.16 6.68
CA ASP A 120 -15.30 -3.99 7.79
C ASP A 120 -15.15 -2.62 8.47
N ALA A 121 -16.27 -2.18 9.03
CA ALA A 121 -16.34 -1.07 9.96
C ALA A 121 -17.29 -1.44 11.09
N VAL A 122 -17.09 -0.83 12.26
CA VAL A 122 -17.97 -1.02 13.40
C VAL A 122 -18.92 0.17 13.52
N THR A 123 -20.21 -0.12 13.68
CA THR A 123 -21.27 0.88 13.83
C THR A 123 -21.66 1.08 15.30
N THR A 124 -22.41 2.15 15.60
CA THR A 124 -22.85 2.47 16.98
C THR A 124 -23.70 1.38 17.64
N THR A 125 -24.25 0.45 16.87
CA THR A 125 -25.01 -0.70 17.37
C THR A 125 -24.13 -1.90 17.75
N GLY A 126 -22.82 -1.82 17.52
CA GLY A 126 -21.86 -2.90 17.72
C GLY A 126 -21.87 -3.92 16.57
N GLY A 127 -20.78 -4.68 16.44
CA GLY A 127 -20.58 -5.66 15.36
C GLY A 127 -19.84 -5.08 14.15
N PHE A 128 -19.39 -5.97 13.27
CA PHE A 128 -18.72 -5.61 12.01
C PHE A 128 -19.73 -5.57 10.87
N ASP A 129 -19.85 -4.42 10.23
CA ASP A 129 -20.65 -4.18 9.04
C ASP A 129 -19.76 -4.01 7.80
N VAL A 130 -20.34 -4.20 6.62
CA VAL A 130 -19.62 -3.98 5.35
C VAL A 130 -19.35 -2.49 5.18
N ALA A 131 -18.08 -2.15 4.96
CA ALA A 131 -17.65 -0.84 4.54
C ALA A 131 -17.10 -0.89 3.11
N LEU A 132 -17.46 0.13 2.31
CA LEU A 132 -17.00 0.33 0.95
C LEU A 132 -16.65 1.79 0.76
N ALA A 133 -15.41 2.06 0.37
CA ALA A 133 -14.92 3.40 0.09
C ALA A 133 -14.31 3.48 -1.30
N ARG A 134 -14.38 4.68 -1.89
CA ARG A 134 -13.70 4.99 -3.15
C ARG A 134 -12.88 6.26 -2.98
N PHE A 135 -11.56 6.14 -3.13
CA PHE A 135 -10.59 7.22 -2.99
C PHE A 135 -10.12 7.69 -4.36
N ASN A 136 -9.72 8.97 -4.45
CA ASN A 136 -9.04 9.46 -5.65
C ASN A 136 -7.65 8.83 -5.77
N PRO A 137 -7.14 8.63 -7.00
CA PRO A 137 -5.82 8.07 -7.22
C PRO A 137 -4.71 8.96 -6.64
N ASP A 138 -4.92 10.27 -6.62
CA ASP A 138 -4.02 11.29 -6.09
C ASP A 138 -4.86 12.25 -5.21
N GLU A 139 -4.32 12.66 -4.07
CA GLU A 139 -4.90 13.76 -3.30
C GLU A 139 -4.16 15.04 -3.70
N ALA A 140 -4.92 16.05 -4.14
CA ALA A 140 -4.40 17.39 -4.40
C ALA A 140 -4.37 18.21 -3.11
#